data_AF-R7C927-F1
#
_entry.id   AF-R7C927-F1
#
_cell.length_a   1.000
_cell.length_b   1.000
_cell.length_c   1.000
_cell.angle_alpha   90.00
_cell.angle_beta   90.00
_cell.angle_gamma   90.00
#
_symmetry.space_group_name_H-M   'P 1'
#
loop_
_entity.id
_entity.type
_entity.pdbx_description
1 polymer ?
#
loop_
_entity_poly.entity_id
_entity_poly.type
_entity_poly.pdbx_seq_one_letter_code
_entity_poly.pdbx_strand_id
1 'polypeptide(L)'
;MRFNTALLHQVEKGDKETGATLTPIYHSSAFYQSSAEQHEKLFHNKANGFSYTRINNPTILAFENEMTALEGGIASVACASGMAAITNALLNVVRAGEEILASTSLYGGSIDVFHDFEAFGIKTVFVDIHDEQAVETLSEMSGGGKPPSMKRPA
;
A
#
# COMPACT_ATOMS: atom_id res chain seq x y z
N MET A 1 -12.43 2.44 22.44
CA MET A 1 -11.37 1.64 23.09
C MET A 1 -10.07 2.47 23.09
N ARG A 2 -9.20 2.36 24.10
CA ARG A 2 -7.92 3.11 24.14
C ARG A 2 -6.84 2.40 23.29
N PHE A 3 -5.82 3.12 22.81
CA PHE A 3 -4.78 2.60 21.91
C PHE A 3 -4.13 1.28 22.37
N ASN A 4 -3.65 1.20 23.62
CA ASN A 4 -3.01 -0.02 24.12
C ASN A 4 -3.95 -1.23 24.17
N THR A 5 -5.24 -1.00 24.44
CA THR A 5 -6.24 -2.07 24.39
C THR A 5 -6.56 -2.44 22.94
N ALA A 6 -6.57 -1.46 22.05
CA ALA A 6 -6.76 -1.63 20.62
C ALA A 6 -5.69 -2.54 20.01
N LEU A 7 -4.40 -2.26 20.25
CA LEU A 7 -3.27 -3.08 19.81
C LEU A 7 -3.42 -4.59 20.10
N LEU A 8 -4.12 -4.93 21.18
CA LEU A 8 -4.29 -6.31 21.61
C LEU A 8 -5.63 -6.92 21.19
N HIS A 9 -6.70 -6.12 21.08
CA HIS A 9 -8.06 -6.64 21.05
C HIS A 9 -8.99 -5.99 20.02
N GLN A 10 -8.51 -5.06 19.19
CA GLN A 10 -9.38 -4.37 18.21
C GLN A 10 -9.85 -5.27 17.09
N VAL A 11 -9.02 -6.24 16.71
CA VAL A 11 -9.33 -7.20 15.66
C VAL A 11 -9.60 -8.57 16.28
N GLU A 12 -10.56 -9.30 15.71
CA GLU A 12 -10.86 -10.67 16.11
C GLU A 12 -9.61 -11.56 15.91
N LYS A 13 -9.18 -12.23 16.98
CA LYS A 13 -8.00 -13.11 17.01
C LYS A 13 -8.42 -14.54 17.31
N GLY A 14 -7.48 -15.46 17.08
CA GLY A 14 -7.67 -16.87 17.38
C GLY A 14 -8.17 -17.66 16.18
N ASP A 15 -8.51 -18.92 16.45
CA ASP A 15 -9.03 -19.86 15.47
C ASP A 15 -10.37 -20.41 15.94
N LYS A 16 -11.40 -20.24 15.12
CA LYS A 16 -12.77 -20.69 15.42
C LYS A 16 -12.92 -22.20 15.31
N GLU A 17 -12.06 -22.87 14.51
CA GLU A 17 -12.14 -24.31 14.34
C GLU A 17 -11.60 -25.06 15.56
N THR A 18 -10.48 -24.62 16.12
CA THR A 18 -9.83 -25.28 17.26
C THR A 18 -10.09 -24.61 18.61
N GLY A 19 -10.56 -23.37 18.63
CA GLY A 19 -10.72 -22.56 19.85
C GLY A 19 -9.41 -21.93 20.37
N ALA A 20 -8.34 -21.96 19.57
CA ALA A 20 -7.09 -21.28 19.93
C ALA A 20 -7.34 -19.77 20.09
N THR A 21 -6.81 -19.17 21.15
CA THR A 21 -7.00 -17.72 21.43
C THR A 21 -6.02 -16.82 20.69
N LEU A 22 -4.90 -17.39 20.23
CA LEU A 22 -3.90 -16.71 19.40
C LEU A 22 -4.07 -17.13 17.94
N THR A 23 -3.80 -16.20 17.02
CA THR A 23 -3.79 -16.50 15.59
C THR A 23 -2.76 -17.59 15.28
N PRO A 24 -3.15 -18.73 14.70
CA PRO A 24 -2.20 -19.77 14.31
C PRO A 24 -1.24 -19.30 13.21
N ILE A 25 -0.11 -20.00 13.11
CA ILE A 25 0.85 -19.83 12.00
C ILE A 25 0.47 -20.79 10.87
N TYR A 26 -0.10 -20.24 9.80
CA TYR A 26 -0.49 -20.98 8.60
C TYR A 26 0.70 -21.07 7.63
N HIS A 27 1.63 -21.98 7.90
CA HIS A 27 2.82 -22.21 7.07
C HIS A 27 2.53 -23.14 5.88
N SER A 28 1.66 -22.68 4.97
CA SER A 28 1.31 -23.37 3.72
C SER A 28 1.52 -22.44 2.53
N SER A 29 1.83 -23.00 1.36
CA SER A 29 1.87 -22.25 0.11
C SER A 29 0.49 -22.11 -0.54
N ALA A 30 -0.36 -23.14 -0.45
CA ALA A 30 -1.67 -23.22 -1.11
C ALA A 30 -2.76 -23.72 -0.16
N PHE A 31 -4.01 -23.43 -0.51
CA PHE A 31 -5.19 -23.77 0.30
C PHE A 31 -6.17 -24.63 -0.50
N TYR A 32 -6.60 -25.74 0.11
CA TYR A 32 -7.52 -26.70 -0.50
C TYR A 32 -8.89 -26.09 -0.80
N GLN A 33 -9.48 -26.48 -1.93
CA GLN A 33 -10.83 -26.10 -2.34
C GLN A 33 -11.72 -27.33 -2.47
N SER A 34 -12.95 -27.25 -1.96
CA SER A 34 -13.89 -28.37 -1.95
C SER A 34 -14.43 -28.74 -3.33
N SER A 35 -14.41 -27.82 -4.30
CA SER A 35 -14.82 -28.08 -5.68
C SER A 35 -14.11 -27.16 -6.69
N ALA A 36 -14.13 -27.55 -7.97
CA ALA A 36 -13.57 -26.76 -9.06
C ALA A 36 -14.32 -25.42 -9.24
N GLU A 37 -15.64 -25.43 -9.04
CA GLU A 37 -16.50 -24.24 -9.12
C GLU A 37 -16.18 -23.24 -8.00
N GLN A 38 -15.86 -23.71 -6.79
CA GLN A 38 -15.42 -22.85 -5.69
C GLN A 38 -14.05 -22.22 -6.01
N HIS A 39 -13.15 -23.01 -6.57
CA HIS A 39 -11.84 -22.55 -6.98
C HIS A 39 -11.95 -21.45 -8.06
N GLU A 40 -12.81 -21.64 -9.07
CA GLU A 40 -13.09 -20.63 -10.10
C GLU A 40 -13.61 -19.32 -9.48
N LYS A 41 -14.55 -19.39 -8.55
CA LYS A 41 -15.10 -18.20 -7.87
C LYS A 41 -14.02 -17.42 -7.14
N LEU A 42 -13.10 -18.08 -6.44
CA LEU A 42 -11.99 -17.41 -5.75
C LEU A 42 -11.07 -16.69 -6.73
N PHE A 43 -10.67 -17.34 -7.83
CA PHE A 43 -9.77 -16.75 -8.81
C PHE A 43 -10.39 -15.58 -9.57
N HIS A 44 -11.71 -15.56 -9.71
CA HIS A 44 -12.46 -14.45 -10.30
C HIS A 44 -12.93 -13.40 -9.27
N ASN A 45 -12.45 -13.44 -8.02
CA ASN A 45 -12.85 -12.54 -6.93
C ASN A 45 -14.38 -12.51 -6.69
N LYS A 46 -15.08 -13.61 -6.96
CA LYS A 46 -16.53 -13.79 -6.74
C LYS A 46 -16.85 -14.49 -5.42
N ALA A 47 -15.83 -14.89 -4.66
CA ALA A 47 -15.95 -15.44 -3.32
C ALA A 47 -14.75 -15.00 -2.48
N ASN A 48 -14.94 -14.91 -1.17
CA ASN A 48 -13.85 -14.68 -0.23
C ASN A 48 -13.17 -16.00 0.13
N GLY A 49 -11.87 -15.97 0.33
CA GLY A 49 -11.11 -17.11 0.81
C GLY A 49 -9.63 -17.02 0.47
N PHE A 50 -8.90 -18.03 0.91
CA PHE A 50 -7.47 -18.16 0.66
C PHE A 50 -7.25 -19.15 -0.48
N SER A 51 -6.31 -18.83 -1.37
CA SER A 51 -5.97 -19.69 -2.51
C SER A 51 -4.47 -20.00 -2.52
N TYR A 52 -3.64 -18.97 -2.46
CA TYR A 52 -2.18 -19.10 -2.51
C TYR A 52 -1.50 -17.97 -1.72
N THR A 53 -0.54 -18.33 -0.86
CA THR A 53 0.09 -17.43 0.13
C THR A 53 0.79 -16.21 -0.49
N ARG A 54 1.21 -16.28 -1.76
CA ARG A 54 1.75 -15.09 -2.47
C ARG A 54 0.74 -13.95 -2.57
N ILE A 55 -0.57 -14.24 -2.53
CA ILE A 55 -1.65 -13.25 -2.66
C ILE A 55 -2.28 -13.00 -1.28
N ASN A 56 -2.61 -14.06 -0.55
CA ASN A 56 -3.21 -13.96 0.77
C ASN A 56 -2.93 -15.18 1.66
N ASN A 57 -2.87 -14.97 2.97
CA ASN A 57 -2.65 -16.02 3.96
C ASN A 57 -3.33 -15.62 5.29
N PRO A 58 -3.96 -16.54 6.05
CA PRO A 58 -4.70 -16.17 7.26
C PRO A 58 -3.84 -15.48 8.33
N THR A 59 -2.59 -15.92 8.52
CA THR A 59 -1.66 -15.28 9.46
C THR A 59 -1.30 -13.86 9.02
N ILE A 60 -1.08 -13.67 7.72
CA ILE A 60 -0.76 -12.36 7.13
C ILE A 60 -1.98 -11.43 7.21
N LEU A 61 -3.17 -11.92 6.88
CA LEU A 61 -4.42 -11.15 6.93
C LEU A 61 -4.72 -10.64 8.35
N ALA A 62 -4.43 -11.45 9.38
CA ALA A 62 -4.58 -11.00 10.77
C ALA A 62 -3.69 -9.78 11.07
N PHE A 63 -2.44 -9.76 10.58
CA PHE A 63 -1.55 -8.61 10.70
C PHE A 63 -2.05 -7.40 9.90
N GLU A 64 -2.48 -7.60 8.66
CA GLU A 64 -3.03 -6.54 7.80
C GLU A 64 -4.27 -5.88 8.44
N ASN A 65 -5.17 -6.67 9.02
CA ASN A 65 -6.34 -6.16 9.71
C ASN A 65 -5.96 -5.34 10.94
N GLU A 66 -4.97 -5.77 11.73
CA GLU A 66 -4.50 -5.02 12.90
C GLU A 66 -3.90 -3.67 12.48
N MET A 67 -3.01 -3.65 11.48
CA MET A 67 -2.44 -2.40 10.95
C MET A 67 -3.53 -1.47 10.40
N THR A 68 -4.49 -2.00 9.66
CA THR A 68 -5.63 -1.23 9.13
C THR A 68 -6.42 -0.57 10.25
N ALA A 69 -6.71 -1.32 11.30
CA ALA A 69 -7.49 -0.87 12.44
C ALA A 69 -6.76 0.21 13.26
N LEU A 70 -5.42 0.14 13.34
CA LEU A 70 -4.59 1.11 14.06
C LEU A 70 -4.40 2.41 13.29
N GLU A 71 -4.19 2.35 11.98
CA GLU A 71 -3.99 3.53 11.12
C GLU A 71 -5.32 4.21 10.73
N GLY A 72 -6.46 3.54 10.94
CA GLY A 72 -7.78 4.04 10.55
C GLY A 72 -8.01 4.07 9.03
N GLY A 73 -7.24 3.27 8.29
CA GLY A 73 -7.38 3.10 6.85
C GLY A 73 -8.52 2.17 6.45
N ILE A 74 -8.71 1.98 5.14
CA ILE A 74 -9.74 1.07 4.60
C ILE A 74 -9.23 -0.38 4.55
N ALA A 75 -7.96 -0.57 4.21
CA ALA A 75 -7.28 -1.87 4.15
C ALA A 75 -5.76 -1.68 4.19
N SER A 76 -5.02 -2.74 4.47
CA SER A 76 -3.55 -2.79 4.43
C SER A 76 -3.09 -4.01 3.64
N VAL A 77 -1.90 -3.94 3.04
CA VAL A 77 -1.25 -5.05 2.36
C VAL A 77 0.15 -5.24 2.93
N ALA A 78 0.43 -6.41 3.47
CA ALA A 78 1.73 -6.76 3.99
C ALA A 78 2.71 -7.05 2.85
N CYS A 79 3.91 -6.49 2.94
CA CYS A 79 4.97 -6.67 1.95
C CYS A 79 6.20 -7.31 2.59
N ALA A 80 7.05 -7.93 1.76
CA ALA A 80 8.28 -8.58 2.22
C ALA A 80 9.31 -7.60 2.81
N SER A 81 9.23 -6.31 2.47
CA SER A 81 10.08 -5.25 3.01
C SER A 81 9.41 -3.88 2.90
N GLY A 82 9.96 -2.88 3.59
CA GLY A 82 9.51 -1.49 3.45
C GLY A 82 9.68 -0.95 2.03
N MET A 83 10.77 -1.30 1.35
CA MET A 83 10.95 -0.89 -0.05
C MET A 83 9.95 -1.56 -0.99
N ALA A 84 9.62 -2.84 -0.77
CA ALA A 84 8.55 -3.48 -1.54
C ALA A 84 7.19 -2.80 -1.33
N ALA A 85 6.90 -2.30 -0.12
CA ALA A 85 5.69 -1.54 0.15
C ALA A 85 5.64 -0.21 -0.61
N ILE A 86 6.73 0.58 -0.56
CA ILE A 86 6.86 1.84 -1.32
C ILE A 86 6.71 1.59 -2.81
N THR A 87 7.42 0.59 -3.34
CA THR A 87 7.37 0.25 -4.76
C THR A 87 5.99 -0.21 -5.21
N ASN A 88 5.35 -1.11 -4.45
CA ASN A 88 4.00 -1.58 -4.78
C ASN A 88 2.98 -0.44 -4.71
N ALA A 89 3.08 0.46 -3.71
CA ALA A 89 2.15 1.58 -3.60
C ALA A 89 2.24 2.52 -4.81
N LEU A 90 3.47 2.91 -5.20
CA LEU A 90 3.70 3.88 -6.27
C LEU A 90 3.45 3.29 -7.66
N LEU A 91 3.97 2.10 -7.95
CA LEU A 91 3.79 1.47 -9.27
C LEU A 91 2.36 0.99 -9.50
N ASN A 92 1.50 0.95 -8.49
CA ASN A 92 0.06 0.71 -8.72
C ASN A 92 -0.66 1.95 -9.27
N VAL A 93 -0.16 3.17 -9.03
CA VAL A 93 -0.83 4.42 -9.37
C VAL A 93 -0.08 5.30 -10.38
N VAL A 94 1.21 5.07 -10.62
CA VAL A 94 2.04 5.83 -11.55
C VAL A 94 2.51 4.96 -12.72
N ARG A 95 2.58 5.52 -13.93
CA ARG A 95 2.95 4.85 -15.19
C ARG A 95 4.04 5.62 -15.93
N ALA A 96 4.64 4.96 -16.92
CA ALA A 96 5.64 5.58 -17.79
C ALA A 96 5.09 6.88 -18.42
N GLY A 97 5.87 7.96 -18.35
CA GLY A 97 5.48 9.30 -18.80
C GLY A 97 4.83 10.16 -17.72
N GLU A 98 4.48 9.59 -16.57
CA GLU A 98 4.00 10.33 -15.39
C GLU A 98 5.16 10.63 -14.43
N GLU A 99 4.88 11.47 -13.44
CA GLU A 99 5.88 11.99 -12.52
C GLU A 99 5.42 11.85 -11.06
N ILE A 100 6.39 11.81 -10.15
CA ILE A 100 6.20 11.79 -8.70
C ILE A 100 6.77 13.08 -8.13
N LEU A 101 5.98 13.80 -7.34
CA LEU A 101 6.48 14.90 -6.51
C LEU A 101 6.86 14.36 -5.13
N ALA A 102 8.11 14.52 -4.71
CA ALA A 102 8.64 13.95 -3.47
C ALA A 102 9.40 14.98 -2.64
N SER A 103 9.44 14.79 -1.31
CA SER A 103 10.22 15.64 -0.42
C SER A 103 11.72 15.45 -0.63
N THR A 104 12.52 16.52 -0.48
CA THR A 104 13.99 16.43 -0.41
C THR A 104 14.48 15.77 0.89
N SER A 105 13.63 15.66 1.91
CA SER A 105 13.97 15.14 3.24
C SER A 105 13.45 13.72 3.43
N LEU A 106 14.00 12.77 2.68
CA LEU A 106 13.60 11.36 2.69
C LEU A 106 14.72 10.43 3.15
N TYR A 107 14.34 9.22 3.57
CA TYR A 107 15.29 8.14 3.80
C TYR A 107 16.06 7.82 2.51
N GLY A 108 17.38 7.66 2.60
CA GLY A 108 18.25 7.47 1.43
C GLY A 108 17.81 6.33 0.50
N GLY A 109 17.42 5.17 1.05
CA GLY A 109 16.94 4.06 0.22
C GLY A 109 15.61 4.34 -0.51
N SER A 110 14.81 5.30 -0.03
CA SER A 110 13.63 5.77 -0.76
C SER A 110 14.01 6.64 -1.96
N ILE A 111 15.05 7.48 -1.80
CA ILE A 111 15.62 8.26 -2.91
C ILE A 111 16.17 7.33 -3.98
N ASP A 112 16.89 6.27 -3.58
CA ASP A 112 17.40 5.27 -4.51
C ASP A 112 16.27 4.59 -5.32
N VAL A 113 15.15 4.22 -4.67
CA VAL A 113 14.00 3.64 -5.38
C VAL A 113 13.33 4.62 -6.35
N PHE A 114 13.30 5.92 -6.03
CA PHE A 114 12.81 6.93 -6.98
C PHE A 114 13.71 7.07 -8.21
N HIS A 115 15.03 6.93 -8.04
CA HIS A 115 15.96 6.87 -9.17
C HIS A 115 15.81 5.59 -9.99
N ASP A 116 15.59 4.44 -9.33
CA ASP A 116 15.33 3.18 -10.03
C ASP A 116 14.09 3.27 -10.94
N PHE A 117 13.11 4.10 -10.58
CA PHE A 117 11.91 4.32 -11.39
C PHE A 117 12.13 5.06 -12.71
N GLU A 118 13.24 5.77 -12.85
CA GLU A 118 13.61 6.40 -14.12
C GLU A 118 13.75 5.36 -15.24
N ALA A 119 14.18 4.14 -14.92
CA ALA A 119 14.28 3.03 -15.87
C ALA A 119 12.90 2.56 -16.39
N PHE A 120 11.82 2.82 -15.64
CA PHE A 120 10.43 2.56 -16.07
C PHE A 120 9.81 3.78 -16.76
N GLY A 121 10.59 4.83 -17.03
CA GLY A 121 10.10 6.07 -17.64
C GLY A 121 9.26 6.94 -16.70
N ILE A 122 9.41 6.74 -15.37
CA ILE A 122 8.73 7.54 -14.34
C ILE A 122 9.77 8.50 -13.75
N LYS A 123 9.48 9.80 -13.75
CA LYS A 123 10.39 10.80 -13.19
C LYS A 123 9.99 11.19 -11.78
N THR A 124 10.96 11.55 -10.96
CA THR A 124 10.70 12.13 -9.64
C THR A 124 11.22 13.56 -9.59
N VAL A 125 10.35 14.49 -9.19
CA VAL A 125 10.70 15.89 -8.91
C VAL A 125 10.79 16.05 -7.40
N PHE A 126 11.98 16.39 -6.91
CA PHE A 126 12.19 16.64 -5.49
C PHE A 126 11.95 18.11 -5.14
N VAL A 127 11.21 18.37 -4.06
CA VAL A 127 10.85 19.71 -3.58
C VAL A 127 11.01 19.80 -2.06
N ASP A 128 11.39 20.97 -1.56
CA ASP A 128 11.28 21.26 -0.13
C ASP A 128 9.79 21.45 0.21
N ILE A 129 9.22 20.51 0.96
CA ILE A 129 7.79 20.52 1.33
C ILE A 129 7.42 21.65 2.29
N HIS A 130 8.39 22.38 2.83
CA HIS A 130 8.14 23.59 3.62
C HIS A 130 7.95 24.84 2.75
N ASP A 131 8.26 24.78 1.46
CA ASP A 131 7.90 25.82 0.48
C ASP A 131 6.56 25.46 -0.19
N GLU A 132 5.47 25.87 0.46
CA GLU A 132 4.10 25.60 -0.01
C GLU A 132 3.87 26.11 -1.45
N GLN A 133 4.48 27.24 -1.82
CA GLN A 133 4.31 27.85 -3.12
C GLN A 133 5.01 27.05 -4.23
N ALA A 134 6.20 26.52 -3.93
CA ALA A 134 6.89 25.60 -4.85
C ALA A 134 6.10 24.30 -5.06
N VAL A 135 5.54 23.74 -3.98
CA VAL A 135 4.71 22.52 -4.05
C VAL A 135 3.47 22.75 -4.92
N GLU A 136 2.74 23.85 -4.70
CA GLU A 136 1.54 24.17 -5.48
C GLU A 136 1.88 24.36 -6.97
N THR A 137 2.91 25.17 -7.28
CA THR A 137 3.31 25.44 -8.66
C THR A 137 3.68 24.16 -9.43
N LEU A 138 4.44 23.26 -8.79
CA LEU A 138 4.85 22.00 -9.42
C LEU A 138 3.68 21.04 -9.60
N SER A 139 2.73 21.02 -8.67
CA SER A 139 1.52 20.19 -8.78
C SER A 139 0.64 20.59 -9.97
N GLU A 140 0.54 21.89 -10.27
CA GLU A 140 -0.23 22.41 -11.42
C GLU A 140 0.45 22.09 -12.76
N MET A 141 1.79 22.16 -12.81
CA MET A 141 2.56 21.90 -14.03
C MET A 141 2.56 20.41 -14.43
N SER A 142 2.58 19.49 -13.46
CA SER A 142 2.60 18.04 -13.72
C SER A 142 1.23 17.49 -14.13
N GLY A 143 0.13 18.18 -13.79
CA GLY A 143 -1.25 17.76 -14.10
C GLY A 143 -1.78 18.07 -15.51
N GLY A 144 -0.95 18.53 -16.46
CA GLY A 144 -1.41 19.00 -17.77
C GLY A 144 -2.34 20.23 -17.71
N GLY A 145 -2.37 20.91 -16.56
CA GLY A 145 -3.14 22.12 -16.32
C GLY A 145 -2.48 23.34 -16.97
N LYS A 146 -3.30 24.21 -17.56
CA LYS A 146 -2.87 25.48 -18.14
C LYS A 146 -2.05 26.27 -17.10
N PRO A 147 -0.86 26.81 -17.44
CA PRO A 147 0.00 27.48 -16.47
C PRO A 147 -0.73 28.62 -15.76
N PRO A 148 -0.46 28.85 -14.46
CA PRO A 148 -1.11 29.88 -13.69
C PRO A 148 -0.87 31.24 -14.34
N SER A 149 -1.93 32.03 -14.51
CA SER A 149 -1.80 33.37 -15.06
C SER A 149 -1.02 34.22 -14.06
N MET A 150 0.27 34.42 -14.29
CA MET A 150 1.04 35.46 -13.60
C MET A 150 0.36 36.81 -13.86
N LYS A 151 -0.40 37.29 -12.88
CA LYS A 151 -0.80 38.70 -12.84
C LYS A 151 0.48 39.49 -12.59
N ARG A 152 0.94 40.19 -13.64
CA ARG A 152 2.06 41.14 -13.52
C ARG A 152 1.66 42.21 -12.50
N PRO A 153 2.51 42.54 -11.52
CA PRO A 153 2.33 43.75 -10.72
C PRO A 153 2.46 44.97 -11.65
N ALA A 154 1.57 45.94 -11.44
CA ALA A 154 1.57 47.23 -12.11
C ALA A 154 2.71 48.13 -11.62
#